data_AF-A0A8C8T024-F1
#
_entry.id   AF-A0A8C8T024-F1
#
_cell.length_a   1.000
_cell.length_b   1.000
_cell.length_c   1.000
_cell.angle_alpha   90.00
_cell.angle_beta   90.00
_cell.angle_gamma   90.00
#
_symmetry.space_group_name_H-M   'P 1'
#
loop_
_entity.id
_entity.type
_entity.pdbx_description
1 polymer ?
#
loop_
_entity_poly.entity_id
_entity_poly.type
_entity_poly.pdbx_seq_one_letter_code
_entity_poly.pdbx_strand_id
1 'polypeptide(L)'
;MSCGQEEWPGRRQQSFDLLVIGGGSGGLACAKEAAQLGRKVAVADYVEPSPRGTKWGLGGTCVNVGCIPKKLMHQAALLGDMIKDADHCGWEVAQPIQHNW
;
A
#
# COMPACT_ATOMS: atom_id res chain seq x y z
N MET A 1 26.32 -25.16 -2.04
CA MET A 1 25.14 -25.71 -2.74
C MET A 1 24.80 -24.79 -3.90
N SER A 2 25.48 -24.93 -5.04
CA SER A 2 25.24 -24.14 -6.25
C SER A 2 24.30 -24.92 -7.17
N CYS A 3 23.01 -24.66 -7.05
CA CYS A 3 22.01 -25.22 -7.94
C CYS A 3 22.08 -24.52 -9.30
N GLY A 4 22.59 -25.26 -10.30
CA GLY A 4 22.28 -25.11 -11.73
C GLY A 4 22.46 -23.73 -12.36
N GLN A 5 23.68 -23.44 -12.85
CA GLN A 5 23.86 -22.44 -13.90
C GLN A 5 23.64 -23.11 -15.26
N GLU A 6 22.39 -23.10 -15.75
CA GLU A 6 22.14 -23.33 -17.17
C GLU A 6 22.60 -22.09 -17.97
N GLU A 7 23.67 -22.27 -18.73
CA GLU A 7 24.27 -21.23 -19.57
C GLU A 7 23.57 -21.14 -20.92
N TRP A 8 22.64 -20.20 -21.06
CA TRP A 8 22.09 -19.79 -22.35
C TRP A 8 23.07 -18.87 -23.08
N PRO A 9 23.42 -19.13 -24.35
CA PRO A 9 24.38 -18.31 -25.08
C PRO A 9 23.74 -16.94 -25.41
N GLY A 10 24.25 -15.88 -24.78
CA GLY A 10 23.77 -14.49 -24.97
C GLY A 10 23.51 -13.68 -23.68
N ARG A 11 23.79 -14.24 -22.50
CA ARG A 11 23.52 -13.56 -21.21
C ARG A 11 24.43 -12.33 -21.02
N ARG A 12 23.92 -11.14 -21.35
CA ARG A 12 24.48 -9.86 -20.84
C ARG A 12 24.47 -9.91 -19.31
N GLN A 13 25.49 -9.33 -18.67
CA GLN A 13 25.55 -9.22 -17.20
C GLN A 13 24.21 -8.74 -16.65
N GLN A 14 23.58 -9.55 -15.79
CA GLN A 14 22.33 -9.17 -15.14
C GLN A 14 22.62 -7.98 -14.20
N SER A 15 22.04 -6.81 -14.52
CA SER A 15 22.26 -5.58 -13.74
C SER A 15 21.70 -5.66 -12.31
N PHE A 16 20.73 -6.56 -12.09
CA PHE A 16 20.04 -6.77 -10.83
C PHE A 16 19.98 -8.27 -10.50
N ASP A 17 20.07 -8.57 -9.21
CA ASP A 17 19.90 -9.92 -8.65
C ASP A 17 18.42 -10.30 -8.50
N LEU A 18 17.53 -9.30 -8.36
CA LEU A 18 16.09 -9.48 -8.23
C LEU A 18 15.32 -8.37 -8.96
N LEU A 19 14.35 -8.75 -9.79
CA LEU A 19 13.35 -7.84 -10.36
C LEU A 19 11.99 -8.15 -9.74
N VAL A 20 11.42 -7.17 -9.03
CA VAL A 20 10.07 -7.25 -8.49
C VAL A 20 9.11 -6.53 -9.42
N ILE A 21 8.09 -7.24 -9.90
CA ILE A 21 7.01 -6.68 -10.73
C ILE A 21 5.79 -6.48 -9.84
N GLY A 22 5.45 -5.21 -9.60
CA GLY A 22 4.40 -4.77 -8.69
C GLY A 22 4.96 -4.17 -7.40
N GLY A 23 4.80 -2.87 -7.23
CA GLY A 23 5.19 -2.08 -6.05
C GLY A 23 4.08 -1.99 -5.00
N GLY A 24 3.35 -3.08 -4.79
CA GLY A 24 2.37 -3.22 -3.72
C GLY A 24 2.99 -3.71 -2.41
N SER A 25 2.16 -3.92 -1.38
CA SER A 25 2.62 -4.32 -0.05
C SER A 25 3.56 -5.53 -0.05
N GLY A 26 3.23 -6.58 -0.80
CA GLY A 26 4.09 -7.77 -0.91
C GLY A 26 5.38 -7.53 -1.71
N GLY A 27 5.28 -6.81 -2.83
CA GLY A 27 6.43 -6.54 -3.69
C GLY A 27 7.46 -5.62 -3.03
N LEU A 28 7.01 -4.55 -2.40
CA LEU A 28 7.91 -3.65 -1.65
C LEU A 28 8.51 -4.33 -0.42
N ALA A 29 7.76 -5.20 0.28
CA ALA A 29 8.30 -5.98 1.38
C ALA A 29 9.42 -6.91 0.88
N CYS A 30 9.17 -7.71 -0.15
CA CYS A 30 10.16 -8.59 -0.75
C CYS A 30 11.40 -7.83 -1.25
N ALA A 31 11.20 -6.72 -1.95
CA ALA A 31 12.29 -5.89 -2.47
C ALA A 31 13.16 -5.31 -1.36
N LYS A 32 12.53 -4.84 -0.27
CA LYS A 32 13.24 -4.31 0.91
C LYS A 32 14.09 -5.38 1.58
N GLU A 33 13.53 -6.56 1.83
CA GLU A 33 14.28 -7.67 2.45
C GLU A 33 15.47 -8.10 1.58
N ALA A 34 15.27 -8.24 0.26
CA ALA A 34 16.34 -8.60 -0.66
C ALA A 34 17.45 -7.53 -0.71
N ALA A 35 17.09 -6.25 -0.69
CA ALA A 35 18.06 -5.14 -0.64
C ALA A 35 18.86 -5.14 0.67
N GLN A 36 18.22 -5.45 1.81
CA GLN A 36 18.89 -5.57 3.11
C GLN A 36 19.89 -6.72 3.15
N LEU A 37 19.66 -7.78 2.36
CA LEU A 37 20.60 -8.89 2.17
C LEU A 37 21.72 -8.57 1.16
N GLY A 38 21.87 -7.32 0.74
CA GLY A 38 22.94 -6.86 -0.16
C GLY A 38 22.72 -7.20 -1.63
N ARG A 39 21.49 -7.56 -2.03
CA ARG A 39 21.15 -7.83 -3.42
C ARG A 39 20.85 -6.53 -4.17
N LYS A 40 21.23 -6.46 -5.43
CA LYS A 40 20.80 -5.39 -6.34
C LYS A 40 19.37 -5.67 -6.77
N VAL A 41 18.43 -4.85 -6.31
CA VAL A 41 16.99 -5.05 -6.58
C VAL A 41 16.45 -3.92 -7.46
N ALA A 42 15.63 -4.27 -8.44
CA ALA A 42 14.79 -3.33 -9.18
C ALA A 42 13.31 -3.61 -8.88
N VAL A 43 12.52 -2.55 -8.73
CA VAL A 43 11.05 -2.65 -8.57
C VAL A 43 10.40 -1.90 -9.72
N ALA A 44 9.53 -2.57 -10.46
CA ALA A 44 8.71 -1.96 -11.51
C ALA A 44 7.26 -1.95 -11.04
N ASP A 45 6.68 -0.76 -10.91
CA ASP A 45 5.28 -0.59 -10.54
C ASP A 45 4.55 0.24 -11.59
N TYR A 46 3.33 -0.20 -11.94
CA TYR A 46 2.47 0.53 -12.84
C TYR A 46 1.02 0.33 -12.42
N VAL A 47 0.30 1.43 -12.31
CA VAL A 47 -1.14 1.45 -12.04
C VAL A 47 -1.84 1.80 -13.35
N GLU A 48 -2.58 0.83 -13.88
CA GLU A 48 -3.50 1.07 -14.98
C GLU A 48 -4.63 1.99 -14.50
N PRO A 49 -4.93 3.08 -15.21
CA PRO A 49 -6.06 3.93 -14.87
C PRO A 49 -7.38 3.17 -14.90
N SER A 50 -8.25 3.42 -13.93
CA SER A 50 -9.63 2.90 -13.97
C SER A 50 -10.40 3.42 -15.20
N PRO A 51 -11.58 2.86 -15.55
CA PRO A 51 -12.42 3.38 -16.63
C PRO A 51 -12.80 4.87 -16.50
N ARG A 52 -12.75 5.42 -15.28
CA ARG A 52 -13.00 6.84 -14.98
C ARG A 52 -11.74 7.71 -15.02
N GLY A 53 -10.59 7.14 -15.40
CA GLY A 53 -9.30 7.82 -15.45
C GLY A 53 -8.58 7.93 -14.10
N THR A 54 -9.13 7.38 -13.02
CA THR A 54 -8.49 7.43 -11.69
C THR A 54 -7.22 6.57 -11.68
N LYS A 55 -6.12 7.14 -11.20
CA LYS A 55 -4.81 6.51 -11.00
C LYS A 55 -4.23 6.98 -9.66
N TRP A 56 -3.33 6.19 -9.08
CA TRP A 56 -2.63 6.50 -7.84
C TRP A 56 -1.13 6.19 -7.95
N GLY A 57 -0.39 6.48 -6.86
CA GLY A 57 1.06 6.31 -6.79
C GLY A 57 1.51 4.91 -6.33
N LEU A 58 2.80 4.81 -5.99
CA LEU A 58 3.42 3.59 -5.46
C LEU A 58 2.75 3.13 -4.15
N GLY A 59 2.91 1.86 -3.79
CA GLY A 59 2.40 1.27 -2.54
C GLY A 59 1.23 0.31 -2.74
N GLY A 60 0.71 0.24 -3.97
CA GLY A 60 -0.34 -0.68 -4.38
C GLY A 60 -1.70 -0.43 -3.71
N THR A 61 -2.56 -1.44 -3.77
CA THR A 61 -3.98 -1.34 -3.41
C THR A 61 -4.18 -0.94 -1.95
N CYS A 62 -3.53 -1.62 -1.00
CA CYS A 62 -3.82 -1.42 0.43
C CYS A 62 -3.54 0.01 0.88
N VAL A 63 -2.49 0.65 0.34
CA VAL A 63 -2.12 2.04 0.65
C VAL A 63 -3.07 3.04 -0.01
N ASN A 64 -3.36 2.86 -1.29
CA ASN A 64 -4.01 3.91 -2.08
C ASN A 64 -5.53 3.81 -2.12
N VAL A 65 -6.09 2.60 -2.23
CA VAL A 65 -7.52 2.37 -2.51
C VAL A 65 -8.08 1.16 -1.77
N GLY A 66 -7.43 0.75 -0.68
CA GLY A 66 -7.74 -0.47 0.07
C GLY A 66 -7.78 -0.20 1.56
N CYS A 67 -7.00 -0.95 2.31
CA CYS A 67 -7.08 -0.99 3.77
C CYS A 67 -6.94 0.37 4.45
N ILE A 68 -5.99 1.21 4.00
CA ILE A 68 -5.69 2.50 4.63
C ILE A 68 -6.86 3.48 4.49
N PRO A 69 -7.30 3.88 3.27
CA PRO A 69 -8.44 4.77 3.14
C PRO A 69 -9.73 4.17 3.70
N LYS A 70 -9.93 2.84 3.57
CA LYS A 70 -11.08 2.14 4.18
C LYS A 70 -11.11 2.29 5.69
N LYS A 71 -9.97 2.13 6.37
CA LYS A 71 -9.92 2.23 7.84
C LYS A 71 -10.09 3.68 8.30
N LEU A 72 -9.56 4.65 7.56
CA LEU A 72 -9.77 6.08 7.85
C LEU A 72 -11.25 6.47 7.74
N MET A 73 -11.93 6.05 6.66
CA MET A 73 -13.36 6.29 6.49
C MET A 73 -14.19 5.59 7.58
N HIS A 74 -13.81 4.36 7.93
CA HIS A 74 -14.46 3.65 9.02
C HIS A 74 -14.28 4.38 10.37
N GLN A 75 -13.08 4.90 10.64
CA GLN A 75 -12.83 5.68 11.86
C GLN A 75 -13.64 6.97 11.90
N ALA A 76 -13.81 7.66 10.76
CA ALA A 76 -14.68 8.83 10.69
C ALA A 76 -16.13 8.50 11.06
N ALA A 77 -16.64 7.34 10.62
CA ALA A 77 -17.96 6.87 11.02
C ALA A 77 -18.04 6.57 12.53
N LEU A 78 -17.04 5.88 13.09
CA LEU A 78 -16.97 5.59 14.52
C LEU A 78 -16.94 6.86 15.38
N LEU A 79 -16.22 7.89 14.93
CA LEU A 79 -16.20 9.19 15.61
C LEU A 79 -17.60 9.82 15.68
N GLY A 80 -18.40 9.68 14.62
CA GLY A 80 -19.78 10.14 14.62
C GLY A 80 -20.63 9.49 15.71
N ASP A 81 -20.41 8.20 16.00
CA ASP A 81 -21.10 7.51 17.09
C ASP A 81 -20.53 7.87 18.46
N MET A 82 -19.20 7.93 18.59
CA MET A 82 -18.53 8.36 19.83
C MET A 82 -18.98 9.75 20.29
N ILE A 83 -19.19 10.67 19.35
CA ILE A 83 -19.67 12.02 19.64
C ILE A 83 -21.11 12.00 20.19
N LYS A 84 -21.99 11.10 19.71
CA LYS A 84 -23.35 10.95 20.24
C LYS A 84 -23.32 10.37 21.66
N ASP A 85 -22.42 9.42 21.90
CA ASP A 85 -22.28 8.77 23.20
C ASP A 85 -21.56 9.65 24.23
N ALA A 86 -20.87 10.71 23.80
CA ALA A 86 -20.07 11.56 24.67
C ALA A 86 -20.89 12.24 25.78
N ASP A 87 -22.14 12.61 25.52
CA ASP A 87 -23.05 13.21 26.51
C ASP A 87 -23.28 12.27 27.71
N HIS A 88 -23.48 10.97 27.45
CA HIS A 88 -23.61 9.95 28.50
C HIS A 88 -22.32 9.75 29.32
N CYS A 89 -21.18 10.17 28.78
CA CYS A 89 -19.88 10.11 29.44
C CYS A 89 -19.52 11.41 30.18
N GLY A 90 -20.47 12.35 30.31
CA GLY A 90 -20.28 13.62 31.01
C GLY A 90 -19.58 14.70 30.18
N TRP A 91 -19.52 14.54 28.86
CA TRP A 91 -19.00 15.58 27.96
C TRP A 91 -20.14 16.45 27.44
N GLU A 92 -20.04 17.76 27.65
CA GLU A 92 -20.96 18.73 27.06
C GLU A 92 -20.67 18.90 25.55
N VAL A 93 -21.58 18.45 24.70
CA VAL A 93 -21.45 18.55 23.24
C VAL A 93 -22.49 19.51 22.67
N ALA A 94 -22.04 20.59 22.05
CA ALA A 94 -22.90 21.58 21.42
C ALA A 94 -23.64 21.02 20.18
N GLN A 95 -24.93 21.32 20.06
CA GLN A 95 -25.82 20.84 18.99
C GLN A 95 -26.20 21.97 18.02
N PRO A 96 -26.51 21.67 16.73
CA PRO A 96 -26.60 20.35 16.11
C PRO A 96 -25.26 19.84 15.57
N ILE A 97 -25.03 18.53 15.68
CA ILE A 97 -23.85 17.87 15.11
C ILE A 97 -24.16 17.47 13.67
N GLN A 98 -23.45 18.07 12.71
CA GLN A 98 -23.62 17.80 11.28
C GLN A 98 -22.35 17.19 10.69
N HIS A 99 -22.52 16.14 9.88
CA HIS A 99 -21.47 15.47 9.12
C HIS A 99 -21.70 15.80 7.64
N ASN A 100 -20.78 16.52 6.99
CA ASN A 100 -21.03 17.18 5.70
C ASN A 100 -20.15 16.68 4.55
N TRP A 101 -19.54 15.51 4.69
CA TRP A 101 -18.77 14.88 3.61
C TRP A 101 -19.70 14.20 2.61
#